data_AF-A0A3Q9S1L7-F1
#
_entry.id   AF-A0A3Q9S1L7-F1
#
_cell.length_a   1.000
_cell.length_b   1.000
_cell.length_c   1.000
_cell.angle_alpha   90.00
_cell.angle_beta   90.00
_cell.angle_gamma   90.00
#
_symmetry.space_group_name_H-M   'P 1'
#
loop_
_entity.id
_entity.type
_entity.pdbx_description
1 polymer ?
#
loop_
_entity_poly.entity_id
_entity_poly.type
_entity_poly.pdbx_seq_one_letter_code
_entity_poly.pdbx_strand_id
1 'polypeptide(L)'
;MDNKDNGIKFLHRGAAKKEIVDRIDKNKFLGLNNPNTSRIDLFLFAMALGMDTTPTEVKQKETFIRDEYIKIKHDAFFYSAFIYKMEDKENFDAIKNIDNVYEFAEKYANTGFDLIDDMMKTKSESVSELELVKEMDQEYDKFFGK
;
A
#
# COMPACT_ATOMS: atom_id res chain seq x y z
N MET A 1 10.41 25.59 24.07
CA MET A 1 11.19 24.89 23.04
C MET A 1 10.93 23.42 23.24
N ASP A 2 9.85 22.91 22.65
CA ASP A 2 9.51 21.50 22.76
C ASP A 2 10.42 20.71 21.83
N ASN A 3 11.26 19.88 22.41
CA ASN A 3 11.94 18.79 21.73
C ASN A 3 10.83 17.87 21.20
N LYS A 4 10.43 18.08 19.94
CA LYS A 4 9.78 17.03 19.17
C LYS A 4 10.83 15.96 18.97
N ASP A 5 10.66 14.87 19.70
CA ASP A 5 11.22 13.59 19.34
C ASP A 5 10.79 13.34 17.88
N ASN A 6 11.66 13.68 16.93
CA ASN A 6 11.47 13.38 15.53
C ASN A 6 11.75 11.88 15.39
N GLY A 7 10.87 11.07 15.97
CA GLY A 7 10.92 9.62 15.88
C GLY A 7 11.03 9.27 14.41
N ILE A 8 12.16 8.65 14.06
CA ILE A 8 12.45 8.18 12.70
C ILE A 8 11.28 7.28 12.31
N LYS A 9 10.55 7.66 11.25
CA LYS A 9 9.30 6.98 10.88
C LYS A 9 9.62 5.88 9.88
N PHE A 10 8.96 4.73 10.04
CA PHE A 10 9.13 3.62 9.13
C PHE A 10 7.75 3.12 8.72
N LEU A 11 7.62 2.71 7.46
CA LEU A 11 6.51 1.85 7.06
C LEU A 11 6.95 0.41 7.23
N HIS A 12 6.06 -0.39 7.80
CA HIS A 12 6.29 -1.78 8.08
C HIS A 12 5.50 -2.67 7.12
N ARG A 13 5.96 -3.91 7.01
CA ARG A 13 5.18 -5.03 6.48
C ARG A 13 5.13 -6.14 7.53
N GLY A 14 4.22 -7.09 7.41
CA GLY A 14 4.31 -8.30 8.22
C GLY A 14 5.53 -9.13 7.82
N ALA A 15 6.22 -9.74 8.79
CA ALA A 15 7.39 -10.59 8.52
C ALA A 15 7.12 -11.69 7.48
N ALA A 16 5.91 -12.28 7.53
CA ALA A 16 5.46 -13.29 6.56
C ALA A 16 5.41 -12.77 5.11
N LYS A 17 5.34 -11.46 4.88
CA LYS A 17 5.33 -10.86 3.55
C LYS A 17 6.72 -10.76 2.93
N LYS A 18 7.78 -11.06 3.69
CA LYS A 18 9.15 -11.07 3.16
C LYS A 18 9.28 -12.03 1.99
N GLU A 19 8.81 -13.26 2.14
CA GLU A 19 8.90 -14.27 1.09
C GLU A 19 8.10 -13.90 -0.16
N ILE A 20 6.97 -13.21 0.02
CA ILE A 20 6.16 -12.71 -1.09
C ILE A 20 6.94 -11.66 -1.88
N VAL A 21 7.53 -10.67 -1.20
CA VAL A 21 8.33 -9.63 -1.85
C VAL A 21 9.56 -10.23 -2.53
N ASP A 22 10.24 -11.19 -1.90
CA ASP A 22 11.39 -11.87 -2.51
C ASP A 22 10.96 -12.62 -3.80
N ARG A 23 9.74 -13.18 -3.86
CA ARG A 23 9.16 -13.77 -5.09
C ARG A 23 8.83 -12.73 -6.14
N ILE A 24 8.20 -11.61 -5.77
CA ILE A 24 7.91 -10.49 -6.69
C ILE A 24 9.21 -10.03 -7.34
N ASP A 25 10.26 -9.83 -6.53
CA ASP A 25 11.57 -9.38 -6.99
C ASP A 25 12.23 -10.36 -7.96
N LYS A 26 12.19 -11.65 -7.61
CA LYS A 26 12.80 -12.73 -8.40
C LYS A 26 12.11 -12.91 -9.74
N ASN A 27 10.78 -12.86 -9.76
CA ASN A 27 9.98 -13.06 -10.97
C ASN A 27 9.85 -11.77 -11.80
N LYS A 28 10.21 -10.62 -11.22
CA LYS A 28 9.96 -9.28 -11.79
C LYS A 28 8.47 -9.06 -12.11
N PHE A 29 7.60 -9.68 -11.31
CA PHE A 29 6.16 -9.72 -11.54
C PHE A 29 5.59 -8.30 -11.61
N LEU A 30 4.82 -8.01 -12.67
CA LEU A 30 4.23 -6.71 -13.00
C LEU A 30 5.27 -5.57 -13.08
N GLY A 31 6.54 -5.90 -13.28
CA GLY A 31 7.62 -4.94 -13.27
C GLY A 31 7.86 -4.26 -11.91
N LEU A 32 7.35 -4.79 -10.81
CA LEU A 32 7.38 -4.15 -9.48
C LEU A 32 8.76 -4.13 -8.78
N ASN A 33 9.80 -4.60 -9.49
CA ASN A 33 11.20 -4.58 -9.05
C ASN A 33 12.12 -4.18 -10.20
N ASN A 34 11.84 -3.04 -10.84
CA ASN A 34 12.69 -2.47 -11.89
C ASN A 34 13.42 -1.21 -11.37
N PRO A 35 14.47 -0.72 -12.05
CA PRO A 35 15.26 0.44 -11.58
C PRO A 35 14.46 1.73 -11.36
N ASN A 36 13.27 1.85 -11.97
CA ASN A 36 12.36 2.98 -11.83
C ASN A 36 11.26 2.74 -10.79
N THR A 37 11.20 1.56 -10.16
CA THR A 37 10.22 1.19 -9.12
C THR A 37 10.92 1.05 -7.78
N SER A 38 10.61 1.97 -6.87
CA SER A 38 11.14 1.96 -5.50
C SER A 38 10.28 1.09 -4.57
N ARG A 39 10.79 0.80 -3.36
CA ARG A 39 10.01 0.05 -2.36
C ARG A 39 8.72 0.75 -1.94
N ILE A 40 8.69 2.08 -1.97
CA ILE A 40 7.47 2.84 -1.72
C ILE A 40 6.47 2.67 -2.87
N ASP A 41 6.92 2.54 -4.13
CA ASP A 41 6.01 2.28 -5.25
C ASP A 41 5.37 0.89 -5.15
N LEU A 42 6.16 -0.15 -4.81
CA LEU A 42 5.63 -1.48 -4.52
C LEU A 42 4.64 -1.47 -3.35
N PHE A 43 4.97 -0.73 -2.27
CA PHE A 43 4.07 -0.59 -1.13
C PHE A 43 2.76 0.11 -1.50
N LEU A 44 2.82 1.19 -2.26
CA LEU A 44 1.64 1.93 -2.72
C LEU A 44 0.78 1.07 -3.65
N PHE A 45 1.40 0.31 -4.55
CA PHE A 45 0.69 -0.63 -5.41
C PHE A 45 -0.03 -1.71 -4.60
N ALA A 46 0.67 -2.35 -3.64
CA ALA A 46 0.04 -3.29 -2.74
C ALA A 46 -1.09 -2.64 -1.92
N MET A 47 -0.86 -1.45 -1.38
CA MET A 47 -1.90 -0.72 -0.64
C MET A 47 -3.15 -0.49 -1.49
N ALA A 48 -2.99 -0.03 -2.74
CA ALA A 48 -4.10 0.19 -3.66
C ALA A 48 -4.91 -1.09 -3.89
N LEU A 49 -4.24 -2.22 -4.19
CA LEU A 49 -4.93 -3.51 -4.34
C LEU A 49 -5.67 -3.95 -3.07
N GLY A 50 -5.08 -3.71 -1.90
CA GLY A 50 -5.72 -4.04 -0.64
C GLY A 50 -6.98 -3.22 -0.35
N MET A 51 -7.05 -1.96 -0.84
CA MET A 51 -8.10 -1.01 -0.48
C MET A 51 -9.51 -1.43 -0.89
N ASP A 52 -9.64 -2.29 -1.88
CA ASP A 52 -10.94 -2.82 -2.35
C ASP A 52 -11.44 -4.01 -1.52
N THR A 53 -10.71 -4.38 -0.47
CA THR A 53 -11.02 -5.53 0.38
C THR A 53 -10.97 -5.18 1.87
N THR A 54 -11.26 -6.16 2.72
CA THR A 54 -11.11 -6.04 4.17
C THR A 54 -9.63 -6.13 4.53
N PRO A 55 -9.06 -5.14 5.26
CA PRO A 55 -7.65 -5.14 5.59
C PRO A 55 -7.29 -6.29 6.55
N THR A 56 -6.09 -6.83 6.38
CA THR A 56 -5.49 -7.83 7.26
C THR A 56 -4.60 -7.17 8.30
N GLU A 57 -4.66 -7.70 9.53
CA GLU A 57 -3.81 -7.23 10.62
C GLU A 57 -2.32 -7.55 10.37
N VAL A 58 -1.47 -6.58 10.69
CA VAL A 58 -0.02 -6.73 10.53
C VAL A 58 0.59 -7.40 11.76
N LYS A 59 0.76 -8.72 11.68
CA LYS A 59 1.47 -9.49 12.71
C LYS A 59 2.97 -9.38 12.49
N GLN A 60 3.73 -9.15 13.56
CA GLN A 60 5.20 -9.08 13.56
C GLN A 60 5.70 -8.06 12.52
N LYS A 61 5.59 -6.78 12.84
CA LYS A 61 6.01 -5.67 11.98
C LYS A 61 7.52 -5.74 11.72
N GLU A 62 7.90 -5.79 10.45
CA GLU A 62 9.27 -5.61 9.97
C GLU A 62 9.37 -4.31 9.18
N THR A 63 10.40 -3.51 9.45
CA THR A 63 10.68 -2.29 8.68
C THR A 63 10.84 -2.62 7.20
N PHE A 64 10.05 -1.94 6.38
CA PHE A 64 10.08 -2.12 4.93
C PHE A 64 10.60 -0.87 4.21
N ILE A 65 10.17 0.31 4.63
CA ILE A 65 10.57 1.60 4.03
C ILE A 65 11.01 2.55 5.13
N ARG A 66 12.15 3.23 4.91
CA ARG A 66 12.66 4.29 5.79
C ARG A 66 11.99 5.62 5.46
N ASP A 67 11.79 6.47 6.48
CA ASP A 67 11.21 7.81 6.36
C ASP A 67 11.81 8.65 5.24
N GLU A 68 13.12 8.59 5.02
CA GLU A 68 13.80 9.36 3.98
C GLU A 68 13.27 9.11 2.56
N TYR A 69 12.64 7.96 2.32
CA TYR A 69 11.99 7.62 1.05
C TYR A 69 10.50 8.02 1.00
N ILE A 70 9.92 8.39 2.14
CA ILE A 70 8.54 8.86 2.25
C ILE A 70 8.55 10.38 2.02
N LYS A 71 8.06 10.78 0.84
CA LYS A 71 7.91 12.18 0.44
C LYS A 71 6.50 12.65 0.77
N ILE A 72 6.32 13.97 0.81
CA ILE A 72 5.03 14.64 1.04
C ILE A 72 3.90 14.08 0.17
N LYS A 73 4.18 13.72 -1.09
CA LYS A 73 3.18 13.13 -2.00
C LYS A 73 2.67 11.75 -1.53
N HIS A 74 3.51 10.97 -0.86
CA HIS A 74 3.13 9.67 -0.30
C HIS A 74 2.26 9.89 0.94
N ASP A 75 2.64 10.83 1.81
CA ASP A 75 1.82 11.21 2.96
C ASP A 75 0.44 11.70 2.50
N ALA A 76 0.39 12.62 1.53
CA ALA A 76 -0.87 13.11 1.01
C ALA A 76 -1.80 11.98 0.52
N PHE A 77 -1.24 10.94 -0.09
CA PHE A 77 -1.98 9.74 -0.49
C PHE A 77 -2.44 8.91 0.71
N PHE A 78 -1.58 8.67 1.71
CA PHE A 78 -1.99 7.92 2.91
C PHE A 78 -3.11 8.62 3.67
N TYR A 79 -3.00 9.93 3.83
CA TYR A 79 -4.04 10.73 4.49
C TYR A 79 -5.34 10.75 3.68
N SER A 80 -5.28 10.91 2.35
CA SER A 80 -6.49 10.91 1.53
C SER A 80 -7.20 9.55 1.57
N ALA A 81 -6.45 8.46 1.50
CA ALA A 81 -6.97 7.10 1.61
C ALA A 81 -7.57 6.82 2.99
N PHE A 82 -6.90 7.26 4.06
CA PHE A 82 -7.39 7.13 5.44
C PHE A 82 -8.71 7.87 5.62
N ILE A 83 -8.76 9.16 5.26
CA ILE A 83 -9.97 10.00 5.37
C ILE A 83 -11.12 9.42 4.53
N TYR A 84 -10.82 8.87 3.35
CA TYR A 84 -11.84 8.24 2.51
C TYR A 84 -12.52 7.04 3.19
N LYS A 85 -11.78 6.24 3.96
CA LYS A 85 -12.30 5.06 4.68
C LYS A 85 -12.82 5.36 6.09
N MET A 86 -12.63 6.56 6.62
CA MET A 86 -13.17 6.95 7.93
C MET A 86 -14.70 7.06 7.87
N GLU A 87 -15.39 6.47 8.84
CA GLU A 87 -16.83 6.64 9.02
C GLU A 87 -17.16 8.07 9.45
N ASP A 88 -16.44 8.61 10.44
CA ASP A 88 -16.54 9.97 10.92
C ASP A 88 -15.39 10.83 10.41
N LYS A 89 -15.67 11.63 9.36
CA LYS A 89 -14.69 12.53 8.73
C LYS A 89 -14.38 13.77 9.56
N GLU A 90 -15.13 14.04 10.63
CA GLU A 90 -14.92 15.19 11.52
C GLU A 90 -14.02 14.83 12.72
N ASN A 91 -13.61 13.56 12.85
CA ASN A 91 -12.66 13.12 13.87
C ASN A 91 -11.22 13.57 13.52
N PHE A 92 -10.97 14.87 13.69
CA PHE A 92 -9.67 15.49 13.42
C PHE A 92 -8.54 14.94 14.28
N ASP A 93 -8.84 14.41 15.47
CA ASP A 93 -7.81 13.83 16.34
C ASP A 93 -7.26 12.53 15.76
N ALA A 94 -8.13 11.69 15.18
CA ALA A 94 -7.71 10.50 14.45
C ALA A 94 -6.87 10.85 13.21
N ILE A 95 -7.25 11.91 12.48
CA ILE A 95 -6.50 12.40 11.30
C ILE A 95 -5.14 12.95 11.70
N LYS A 96 -5.03 13.72 12.79
CA LYS A 96 -3.77 14.31 13.25
C LYS A 96 -2.78 13.27 13.77
N ASN A 97 -3.25 12.08 14.14
CA ASN A 97 -2.39 10.99 14.56
C ASN A 97 -1.83 10.24 13.35
N ILE A 98 -0.58 10.55 13.01
CA ILE A 98 0.12 9.91 11.89
C ILE A 98 0.27 8.39 12.06
N ASP A 99 0.36 7.89 13.30
CA ASP A 99 0.50 6.45 13.54
C ASP A 99 -0.76 5.70 13.09
N ASN A 100 -1.94 6.29 13.27
CA ASN A 100 -3.19 5.74 12.75
C ASN A 100 -3.18 5.67 11.21
N VAL A 101 -2.68 6.72 10.56
CA VAL A 101 -2.60 6.81 9.10
C VAL A 101 -1.62 5.78 8.55
N TYR A 102 -0.47 5.61 9.20
CA TYR A 102 0.55 4.65 8.77
C TYR A 102 0.11 3.22 9.07
N GLU A 103 -0.47 2.95 10.24
CA GLU A 103 -1.02 1.63 10.56
C GLU A 103 -2.12 1.24 9.58
N PHE A 104 -2.99 2.18 9.20
CA PHE A 104 -3.97 1.98 8.13
C PHE A 104 -3.29 1.57 6.82
N ALA A 105 -2.31 2.36 6.36
CA ALA A 105 -1.59 2.08 5.12
C ALA A 105 -0.89 0.71 5.15
N GLU A 106 -0.27 0.35 6.28
CA GLU A 106 0.41 -0.93 6.48
C GLU A 106 -0.56 -2.12 6.41
N LYS A 107 -1.75 -2.03 7.02
CA LYS A 107 -2.76 -3.11 6.95
C LYS A 107 -3.25 -3.35 5.52
N TYR A 108 -3.52 -2.28 4.79
CA TYR A 108 -3.95 -2.40 3.40
C TYR A 108 -2.83 -2.89 2.48
N ALA A 109 -1.59 -2.40 2.65
CA ALA A 109 -0.44 -2.92 1.92
C ALA A 109 -0.18 -4.40 2.22
N ASN A 110 -0.32 -4.83 3.48
CA ASN A 110 -0.17 -6.23 3.88
C ASN A 110 -1.19 -7.14 3.19
N THR A 111 -2.42 -6.65 3.03
CA THR A 111 -3.49 -7.33 2.28
C THR A 111 -3.17 -7.38 0.79
N GLY A 112 -2.69 -6.28 0.23
CA GLY A 112 -2.23 -6.23 -1.16
C GLY A 112 -1.12 -7.21 -1.47
N PHE A 113 -0.16 -7.40 -0.56
CA PHE A 113 0.88 -8.41 -0.75
C PHE A 113 0.29 -9.82 -0.87
N ASP A 114 -0.75 -10.15 -0.10
CA ASP A 114 -1.45 -11.44 -0.25
C ASP A 114 -2.15 -11.55 -1.60
N LEU A 115 -2.82 -10.49 -2.04
CA LEU A 115 -3.47 -10.47 -3.35
C LEU A 115 -2.47 -10.64 -4.49
N ILE A 116 -1.31 -9.98 -4.43
CA ILE A 116 -0.24 -10.15 -5.41
C ILE A 116 0.28 -11.60 -5.39
N ASP A 117 0.42 -12.20 -4.21
CA ASP A 117 0.84 -13.59 -4.09
C ASP A 117 -0.17 -14.56 -4.71
N ASP A 118 -1.45 -14.32 -4.48
CA ASP A 118 -2.53 -15.10 -5.08
C ASP A 118 -2.56 -14.93 -6.61
N MET A 119 -2.35 -13.72 -7.13
CA MET A 119 -2.20 -13.49 -8.57
C MET A 119 -1.04 -14.31 -9.15
N MET A 120 0.15 -14.27 -8.52
CA MET A 120 1.32 -15.04 -8.94
C MET A 120 1.09 -16.56 -8.91
N LYS A 121 0.25 -17.06 -8.00
CA LYS A 121 -0.04 -18.50 -7.85
C LYS A 121 -1.12 -19.00 -8.79
N THR A 122 -2.09 -18.16 -9.12
CA THR A 122 -3.33 -18.59 -9.79
C THR A 122 -3.41 -18.20 -11.25
N LYS A 123 -2.65 -17.19 -11.69
CA LYS A 123 -2.75 -16.62 -13.03
C LYS A 123 -1.37 -16.44 -13.65
N SER A 124 -1.31 -16.35 -14.97
CA SER A 124 -0.12 -15.82 -15.63
C SER A 124 -0.03 -14.32 -15.40
N GLU A 125 1.18 -13.77 -15.51
CA GLU A 125 1.44 -12.35 -15.36
C GLU A 125 0.62 -11.50 -16.34
N SER A 126 0.59 -11.87 -17.63
CA SER A 126 -0.19 -11.16 -18.64
C SER A 126 -1.69 -11.17 -18.37
N VAL A 127 -2.23 -12.24 -17.77
CA VAL A 127 -3.65 -12.27 -17.38
C VAL A 127 -3.90 -11.30 -16.22
N SER A 128 -3.01 -11.29 -15.21
CA SER A 128 -3.11 -10.37 -14.08
C SER A 128 -3.03 -8.91 -14.53
N GLU A 129 -2.11 -8.59 -15.45
CA GLU A 129 -1.97 -7.25 -16.02
C GLU A 129 -3.24 -6.80 -16.75
N LEU A 130 -3.81 -7.65 -17.61
CA LEU A 130 -5.03 -7.31 -18.35
C LEU A 130 -6.24 -7.13 -17.44
N GLU A 131 -6.34 -7.90 -16.37
CA GLU A 131 -7.41 -7.73 -15.38
C GLU A 131 -7.29 -6.40 -14.64
N LEU A 132 -6.07 -6.01 -14.23
CA LEU A 132 -5.82 -4.72 -13.57
C LEU A 132 -6.11 -3.53 -14.50
N VAL A 133 -5.74 -3.62 -15.77
CA VAL A 133 -6.07 -2.58 -16.76
C VAL A 133 -7.59 -2.48 -16.95
N LYS A 134 -8.27 -3.62 -17.04
CA LYS A 134 -9.73 -3.66 -17.16
C LYS A 134 -10.41 -3.04 -15.93
N GLU A 135 -9.93 -3.35 -14.73
CA GLU A 135 -10.44 -2.76 -13.48
C GLU A 135 -10.23 -1.24 -13.44
N MET A 136 -9.07 -0.78 -13.88
CA MET A 136 -8.79 0.66 -14.02
C MET A 136 -9.75 1.34 -15.01
N ASP A 137 -10.03 0.72 -16.16
CA ASP A 137 -11.01 1.24 -17.14
C ASP A 137 -12.42 1.30 -16.52
N GLN A 138 -12.81 0.26 -15.76
CA GLN A 138 -14.11 0.21 -15.10
C GLN A 138 -14.28 1.31 -14.03
N GLU A 139 -13.27 1.55 -13.21
CA GLU A 139 -13.31 2.65 -12.24
C GLU A 139 -13.28 4.01 -12.94
N TYR A 140 -12.52 4.17 -14.04
CA TYR A 140 -12.57 5.39 -14.84
C TYR A 140 -13.97 5.67 -15.38
N ASP A 141 -14.62 4.68 -15.99
CA ASP A 141 -15.98 4.80 -16.53
C ASP A 141 -17.01 5.12 -15.43
N LYS A 142 -16.85 4.56 -14.24
CA LYS A 142 -17.73 4.82 -13.10
C LYS A 142 -17.68 6.27 -12.61
N PHE A 143 -16.49 6.89 -12.64
CA PHE A 143 -16.31 8.28 -12.16
C PHE A 143 -16.44 9.33 -13.27
N PHE A 144 -16.11 8.99 -14.52
CA PHE A 144 -15.99 9.94 -15.63
C PHE A 144 -16.71 9.50 -16.91
N GLY A 145 -17.15 8.25 -17.00
CA GLY A 145 -17.98 7.76 -18.09
C GLY A 145 -19.33 8.47 -18.10
N LYS A 146 -19.77 8.89 -19.28
CA LYS A 146 -21.06 9.58 -19.49
C LYS A 146 -22.22 8.60 -19.53
#